data_AF-A0A920F8C6-F1
#
_entry.id   AF-A0A920F8C6-F1
#
_cell.length_a   1.000
_cell.length_b   1.000
_cell.length_c   1.000
_cell.angle_alpha   90.00
_cell.angle_beta   90.00
_cell.angle_gamma   90.00
#
_symmetry.space_group_name_H-M   'P 1'
#
loop_
_entity.id
_entity.type
_entity.pdbx_description
1 polymer ?
#
loop_
_entity_poly.entity_id
_entity_poly.type
_entity_poly.pdbx_seq_one_letter_code
_entity_poly.pdbx_strand_id
1 'polypeptide(L)' 'MNENELDENLGTIARSGTGAFVESLSGDESKDVGLIGQFGVGFYSAFMVAEKVDVITRKSGGTRCMEVEF' A
#
# COMPACT_ATOMS: atom_id res chain seq x y z
N MET A 1 5.08 -4.44 -5.83
CA MET A 1 5.89 -4.28 -4.62
C MET A 1 6.98 -5.34 -4.61
N ASN A 2 8.12 -5.09 -3.99
CA ASN A 2 9.05 -6.15 -3.60
C ASN A 2 8.67 -6.69 -2.21
N GLU A 3 9.37 -7.73 -1.75
CA GLU A 3 9.11 -8.40 -0.46
C GLU A 3 9.11 -7.43 0.73
N ASN A 4 10.16 -6.63 0.85
CA ASN A 4 10.27 -5.63 1.93
C ASN A 4 9.14 -4.59 1.88
N GLU A 5 8.79 -4.09 0.69
CA GLU A 5 7.66 -3.15 0.52
C GLU A 5 6.32 -3.79 0.91
N LEU A 6 6.18 -5.10 0.77
CA LEU A 6 4.95 -5.81 1.10
C LEU A 6 4.82 -5.99 2.62
N ASP A 7 5.90 -6.36 3.32
CA ASP A 7 5.92 -6.42 4.78
C ASP A 7 5.69 -5.03 5.41
N GLU A 8 6.33 -4.00 4.86
CA GLU A 8 6.15 -2.64 5.36
C GLU A 8 4.73 -2.12 5.16
N ASN A 9 4.14 -2.30 3.97
CA ASN A 9 2.86 -1.68 3.63
C ASN A 9 1.63 -2.52 3.98
N LEU A 10 1.73 -3.85 3.92
CA LEU A 10 0.61 -4.78 4.20
C LEU A 10 0.80 -5.56 5.50
N GLY A 11 2.02 -5.71 6.00
CA GLY A 11 2.29 -6.34 7.31
C GLY A 11 2.18 -5.37 8.49
N THR A 12 2.19 -4.05 8.26
CA THR A 12 2.04 -3.03 9.31
C THR A 12 0.69 -2.34 9.19
N ILE A 13 -0.13 -2.40 10.23
CA ILE A 13 -1.43 -1.72 10.28
C ILE A 13 -1.21 -0.21 10.35
N ALA A 14 -2.02 0.56 9.60
CA ALA A 14 -2.04 2.02 9.58
C ALA A 14 -0.82 2.72 8.94
N ARG A 15 -0.11 2.04 8.02
CA ARG A 15 0.91 2.68 7.18
C ARG A 15 0.31 3.01 5.80
N SER A 16 0.28 4.30 5.44
CA SER A 16 -0.19 4.75 4.13
C SER A 16 0.96 5.25 3.25
N GLY A 17 1.19 4.58 2.12
CA GLY A 17 2.12 5.06 1.10
C GLY A 17 1.69 6.40 0.49
N THR A 18 0.38 6.69 0.40
CA THR A 18 -0.13 7.97 -0.11
C THR A 18 0.02 9.09 0.91
N GLY A 19 -0.12 8.80 2.21
CA GLY A 19 0.20 9.75 3.28
C GLY A 19 1.68 10.15 3.28
N ALA A 20 2.59 9.17 3.20
CA ALA A 20 4.03 9.42 3.10
C ALA A 20 4.41 10.18 1.82
N PHE A 21 3.69 9.95 0.72
CA PHE A 21 3.90 10.68 -0.53
C PHE A 21 3.54 12.17 -0.40
N VAL A 22 2.47 12.52 0.34
CA VAL A 22 2.14 13.93 0.64
C VAL A 22 3.23 14.61 1.44
N GLU A 23 3.74 13.96 2.49
CA GLU A 23 4.84 14.52 3.29
C GLU A 23 6.10 14.74 2.45
N SER A 24 6.33 13.91 1.43
CA SER A 24 7.44 14.08 0.49
C SER A 24 7.22 15.20 -0.53
N LEU A 25 5.97 15.63 -0.76
CA LEU A 25 5.61 16.72 -1.67
C LEU A 25 5.59 18.07 -0.92
N SER A 26 6.62 18.89 -1.13
CA SER A 26 6.71 20.24 -0.55
C SER A 26 6.06 21.30 -1.45
N GLY A 27 5.29 22.24 -0.88
CA GLY A 27 4.83 23.45 -1.59
C GLY A 27 3.39 23.40 -2.12
N ASP A 28 3.11 24.17 -3.19
CA ASP A 28 1.77 24.29 -3.80
C ASP A 28 1.27 23.00 -4.47
N GLU A 29 2.16 22.05 -4.77
CA GLU A 29 1.80 20.73 -5.29
C GLU A 29 1.02 19.87 -4.30
N SER A 30 1.03 20.18 -3.00
CA SER A 30 0.31 19.44 -1.96
C SER A 30 -1.18 19.84 -1.83
N LYS A 31 -1.60 20.99 -2.37
CA LYS A 31 -2.94 21.55 -2.10
C LYS A 31 -4.06 20.93 -2.95
N ASP A 32 -3.75 20.36 -4.11
CA ASP A 32 -4.74 19.84 -5.06
C ASP A 32 -4.67 18.33 -5.30
N VAL A 33 -3.79 17.60 -4.59
CA VAL A 33 -3.74 16.14 -4.73
C VAL A 33 -4.82 15.52 -3.83
N GLY A 34 -5.99 15.26 -4.41
CA GLY A 34 -7.06 14.47 -3.80
C GLY A 34 -6.65 13.01 -3.63
N LEU A 35 -5.67 12.74 -2.76
CA LEU A 35 -5.13 11.41 -2.54
C LEU A 35 -6.09 10.55 -1.74
N ILE A 36 -6.41 9.40 -2.31
CA ILE A 36 -7.25 8.38 -1.69
C ILE A 36 -6.37 7.48 -0.81
N GLY A 37 -6.87 7.13 0.38
CA GLY A 37 -6.24 6.11 1.22
C GLY A 37 -5.16 6.59 2.20
N GLN A 38 -5.30 7.78 2.79
CA GLN A 38 -4.33 8.37 3.74
C GLN A 38 -4.17 7.59 5.06
N PHE A 39 -5.14 6.75 5.43
CA PHE A 39 -5.15 6.05 6.74
C PHE A 39 -4.40 4.72 6.74
N GLY A 40 -4.10 4.11 5.57
CA GLY A 40 -3.34 2.85 5.52
C GLY A 40 -4.08 1.62 6.08
N VAL A 41 -5.40 1.70 6.25
CA VAL A 41 -6.24 0.59 6.74
C VAL A 41 -7.12 -0.04 5.67
N GLY A 42 -7.14 0.55 4.46
CA GLY A 42 -8.07 0.15 3.39
C GLY A 42 -7.90 -1.30 2.94
N PHE A 43 -6.66 -1.82 2.92
CA PHE A 43 -6.39 -3.22 2.58
C PHE A 43 -7.13 -4.20 3.51
N TYR A 44 -7.12 -3.93 4.82
CA TYR A 44 -7.71 -4.82 5.82
C TYR A 44 -9.24 -4.88 5.75
N SER A 45 -9.88 -3.96 5.01
CA SER A 45 -11.33 -4.02 4.76
C SER A 45 -11.74 -5.29 3.99
N ALA A 46 -10.82 -5.92 3.24
CA ALA A 46 -11.05 -7.20 2.56
C ALA A 46 -11.41 -8.34 3.55
N PHE A 47 -10.83 -8.32 4.75
CA PHE A 47 -11.10 -9.32 5.80
C PHE A 47 -12.47 -9.18 6.46
N MET A 48 -13.25 -8.12 6.15
CA MET A 48 -14.64 -8.05 6.62
C MET A 48 -15.53 -9.12 5.96
N VAL A 49 -15.15 -9.59 4.78
CA VAL A 49 -15.94 -10.55 3.97
C VAL A 49 -15.15 -11.78 3.56
N ALA A 50 -13.84 -11.79 3.74
CA ALA A 50 -12.96 -12.90 3.40
C ALA A 50 -12.23 -13.43 4.64
N GLU A 51 -12.11 -14.76 4.75
CA GLU A 51 -11.32 -15.42 5.79
C GLU A 51 -9.81 -15.42 5.46
N LYS A 52 -9.48 -15.32 4.16
CA LYS A 52 -8.12 -15.37 3.63
C LYS A 52 -7.98 -14.44 2.42
N VAL A 53 -6.83 -13.79 2.28
CA VAL A 53 -6.52 -12.86 1.19
C VAL A 53 -5.16 -13.18 0.58
N ASP A 54 -5.16 -13.70 -0.66
CA ASP A 54 -3.94 -13.94 -1.43
C ASP A 54 -3.56 -12.69 -2.25
N VAL A 55 -2.33 -12.20 -2.06
CA VAL A 55 -1.79 -11.02 -2.72
C VAL A 55 -0.71 -11.42 -3.72
N ILE A 56 -1.01 -11.23 -5.00
CA ILE A 56 -0.05 -11.43 -6.09
C ILE A 56 0.47 -10.07 -6.54
N THR A 57 1.78 -9.85 -6.42
CA THR A 57 2.41 -8.58 -6.79
C THR A 57 3.68 -8.79 -7.60
N ARG A 58 3.98 -7.78 -8.43
CA ARG A 58 5.23 -7.65 -9.16
C ARG A 58 5.66 -6.19 -9.07
N LYS A 59 6.93 -5.95 -8.76
CA LYS A 59 7.47 -4.59 -8.83
C LYS A 59 7.57 -4.15 -10.29
N SER A 60 7.19 -2.90 -10.58
CA SER A 60 7.36 -2.33 -11.92
C SER A 60 8.83 -2.37 -12.34
N GLY A 61 9.09 -2.76 -13.59
CA GLY A 61 10.46 -3.04 -14.08
C GLY A 61 11.11 -4.31 -13.53
N GLY A 62 10.42 -5.06 -12.64
CA GLY A 62 10.90 -6.30 -12.07
C GLY A 62 10.49 -7.55 -12.86
N THR A 63 11.39 -8.51 -12.98
CA THR A 63 11.14 -9.80 -13.63
C THR A 63 10.49 -10.85 -12.73
N ARG A 64 10.54 -10.65 -11.39
CA ARG A 64 10.00 -11.59 -10.40
C ARG A 64 8.56 -11.24 -10.00
N CYS A 65 7.66 -12.22 -10.11
CA CYS A 65 6.34 -12.20 -9.50
C CYS A 65 6.40 -12.87 -8.13
N MET A 66 5.66 -12.36 -7.16
CA MET A 66 5.55 -12.92 -5.82
C MET A 66 4.08 -13.05 -5.45
N GLU A 67 3.80 -14.03 -4.60
CA GLU A 67 2.48 -14.35 -4.06
C GLU A 67 2.65 -14.53 -2.55
N VAL A 68 1.81 -13.85 -1.78
CA VAL A 68 1.83 -13.87 -0.31
C VAL A 68 0.40 -14.01 0.19
N GLU A 69 0.21 -14.93 1.12
CA GLU A 69 -1.05 -15.23 1.76
C GLU A 69 -1.16 -14.45 3.08
N PHE A 70 -2.29 -13.78 3.28
CA PHE A 70 -2.65 -13.04 4.50
C PHE A 70 -3.95 -13.55 5.11
#